data_AF-A0A2V7JNR6-F1
#
_entry.id   AF-A0A2V7JNR6-F1
#
_cell.length_a   1.000
_cell.length_b   1.000
_cell.length_c   1.000
_cell.angle_alpha   90.00
_cell.angle_beta   90.00
_cell.angle_gamma   90.00
#
_symmetry.space_group_name_H-M   'P 1'
#
loop_
_entity.id
_entity.type
_entity.pdbx_description
1 polymer ?
#
loop_
_entity_poly.entity_id
_entity_poly.type
_entity_poly.pdbx_seq_one_letter_code
_entity_poly.pdbx_strand_id
1 'polypeptide(L)'
;MNLFRSPSSRSLSLGLAVLRIAVGVVFLSHGYQKLFVFGFAGVTGAFTHMGVPAPGVMGPLIALLEVFGAIALIFGLLTRPLALLFVCDMLGAILLVQLKNGFSHYELEFLLCASSVA
;
A
#
# COMPACT_ATOMS: atom_id res chain seq x y z
N MET A 1 27.15 -18.77 17.67
CA MET A 1 25.86 -18.04 17.60
C MET A 1 24.92 -18.87 16.76
N ASN A 2 23.85 -19.42 17.34
CA ASN A 2 22.96 -20.36 16.65
C ASN A 2 21.99 -19.62 15.71
N LEU A 3 22.40 -19.41 14.46
CA LEU A 3 21.56 -18.80 13.42
C LEU A 3 20.31 -19.62 13.04
N PHE A 4 20.21 -20.88 13.46
CA PHE A 4 19.17 -21.83 13.04
C PHE A 4 18.11 -22.13 14.11
N ARG A 5 17.94 -21.26 15.11
CA ARG A 5 16.89 -21.47 16.10
C ARG A 5 15.54 -21.10 15.48
N SER A 6 14.65 -22.09 15.32
CA SER A 6 13.28 -21.84 14.86
C SER A 6 12.63 -20.79 15.76
N PRO A 7 12.07 -19.71 15.20
CA PRO A 7 11.42 -18.67 15.99
C PRO A 7 10.24 -19.27 16.76
N SER A 8 10.01 -18.78 17.97
CA SER A 8 8.82 -19.16 18.73
C SER A 8 7.56 -18.59 18.05
N SER A 9 6.42 -19.28 18.17
CA SER A 9 5.15 -18.83 17.57
C SER A 9 4.78 -17.41 18.00
N ARG A 10 5.04 -17.04 19.26
CA ARG A 10 4.82 -15.69 19.78
C ARG A 10 5.70 -14.64 19.09
N SER A 11 6.98 -14.96 18.83
CA SER A 11 7.89 -14.07 18.11
C SER A 11 7.43 -13.84 16.66
N LEU A 12 6.94 -14.90 16.00
CA LEU A 12 6.39 -14.82 14.65
C LEU A 12 5.15 -13.92 14.61
N SER A 13 4.20 -14.15 15.51
CA SER A 13 2.97 -13.34 15.61
C SER A 13 3.25 -11.86 15.86
N LEU A 14 4.22 -11.56 16.74
CA LEU A 14 4.64 -10.17 16.98
C LEU A 14 5.28 -9.56 15.74
N GLY A 15 6.18 -10.28 15.05
CA GLY A 15 6.80 -9.81 13.83
C GLY A 15 5.79 -9.46 12.74
N LEU A 16 4.81 -10.34 12.51
CA LEU A 16 3.72 -10.11 11.55
C LEU A 16 2.82 -8.94 11.96
N ALA A 17 2.51 -8.79 13.26
CA ALA A 17 1.73 -7.65 13.74
C ALA A 17 2.46 -6.32 13.52
N VAL A 18 3.77 -6.27 13.79
CA VAL A 18 4.60 -5.08 13.56
C VAL A 18 4.66 -4.75 12.07
N LEU A 19 4.88 -5.75 11.21
CA LEU A 19 4.91 -5.57 9.75
C LEU A 19 3.57 -5.01 9.25
N ARG A 20 2.46 -5.59 9.68
CA ARG A 20 1.11 -5.14 9.33
C ARG A 20 0.87 -3.68 9.71
N ILE A 21 1.27 -3.29 10.92
CA ILE A 21 1.14 -1.90 11.39
C ILE A 21 2.02 -0.98 10.55
N ALA A 22 3.27 -1.35 10.28
CA ALA A 22 4.18 -0.55 9.46
C ALA A 22 3.64 -0.34 8.04
N VAL A 23 3.21 -1.40 7.37
CA VAL A 23 2.57 -1.36 6.04
C VAL A 23 1.33 -0.47 6.07
N GLY A 24 0.46 -0.66 7.07
CA GLY A 24 -0.73 0.19 7.25
C GLY A 24 -0.39 1.67 7.44
N VAL A 25 0.62 2.01 8.24
CA VAL A 25 1.03 3.42 8.45
C VAL A 25 1.51 4.06 7.15
N VAL A 26 2.25 3.32 6.31
CA VAL A 26 2.71 3.83 5.00
C VAL A 26 1.51 4.12 4.10
N PHE A 27 0.59 3.18 3.92
CA PHE A 27 -0.63 3.40 3.13
C PHE A 27 -1.48 4.54 3.69
N LEU A 28 -1.60 4.64 5.03
CA LEU A 28 -2.35 5.73 5.65
C LEU A 28 -1.74 7.10 5.34
N SER A 29 -0.41 7.20 5.33
CA SER A 29 0.29 8.43 4.95
C SER A 29 -0.01 8.83 3.49
N HIS A 30 0.06 7.88 2.55
CA HIS A 30 -0.24 8.12 1.14
C HIS A 30 -1.72 8.49 0.92
N GLY A 31 -2.63 7.76 1.55
CA GLY A 31 -4.06 8.03 1.50
C GLY A 31 -4.40 9.40 2.11
N TYR A 32 -3.74 9.76 3.22
CA TYR A 32 -3.92 11.06 3.86
C TYR A 32 -3.51 12.21 2.93
N GLN A 33 -2.36 12.08 2.26
CA GLN A 33 -1.93 13.06 1.26
C GLN A 33 -2.94 13.18 0.11
N LYS A 34 -3.46 12.05 -0.40
CA LYS A 34 -4.47 12.03 -1.46
C LYS A 34 -5.78 12.71 -1.04
N LEU A 35 -6.28 12.45 0.17
CA LEU A 35 -7.56 13.00 0.62
C LEU A 35 -7.47 14.44 1.11
N PHE A 36 -6.46 14.78 1.91
CA PHE A 36 -6.44 16.03 2.67
C PHE A 36 -5.44 17.07 2.13
N VAL A 37 -4.43 16.65 1.37
CA VAL A 37 -3.44 17.57 0.80
C VAL A 37 -3.78 17.90 -0.65
N PHE A 38 -3.95 16.87 -1.49
CA PHE A 38 -4.27 17.06 -2.91
C PHE A 38 -5.78 17.23 -3.16
N GLY A 39 -6.60 16.56 -2.35
CA GLY A 39 -8.03 16.46 -2.59
C GLY A 39 -8.37 15.64 -3.85
N PHE A 40 -9.64 15.27 -4.00
CA PHE A 40 -10.08 14.41 -5.11
C PHE A 40 -9.76 14.98 -6.50
N ALA A 41 -9.86 16.30 -6.66
CA ALA A 41 -9.53 16.96 -7.92
C ALA A 41 -8.03 16.89 -8.24
N GLY A 42 -7.16 17.10 -7.24
CA GLY A 42 -5.70 17.00 -7.41
C GLY A 42 -5.26 15.58 -7.75
N VAL A 43 -5.82 14.58 -7.05
CA VAL A 43 -5.54 13.16 -7.33
C VAL A 43 -6.02 12.78 -8.73
N THR A 44 -7.23 13.20 -9.11
CA THR A 44 -7.78 12.94 -10.46
C THR A 44 -6.91 13.55 -11.54
N GLY A 45 -6.45 14.80 -11.34
CA GLY A 45 -5.53 15.47 -12.26
C GLY A 45 -4.20 14.72 -12.40
N ALA A 46 -3.57 14.37 -11.27
CA ALA A 46 -2.34 13.59 -11.27
C ALA A 46 -2.52 12.24 -12.00
N PHE A 47 -3.62 11.54 -11.72
CA PHE A 47 -3.92 10.24 -12.34
C PHE A 47 -4.19 10.35 -13.84
N THR A 48 -4.76 11.48 -14.27
CA THR A 48 -4.93 11.80 -15.70
C THR A 48 -3.57 11.97 -16.38
N HIS A 49 -2.65 12.72 -15.77
CA HIS A 49 -1.28 12.88 -16.29
C HIS A 49 -0.49 11.57 -16.31
N MET A 50 -0.74 10.68 -15.34
CA MET A 50 -0.11 9.36 -15.25
C MET A 50 -0.75 8.32 -16.19
N GLY A 51 -1.84 8.64 -16.89
CA GLY A 51 -2.50 7.73 -17.82
C GLY A 51 -3.33 6.63 -17.16
N VAL A 52 -3.77 6.83 -15.92
CA VAL A 52 -4.64 5.88 -15.20
C VAL A 52 -6.03 5.85 -15.86
N PRO A 53 -6.61 4.67 -16.14
CA PRO A 53 -7.95 4.58 -16.70
C PRO A 53 -9.01 5.09 -15.71
N ALA A 54 -10.01 5.81 -16.21
CA ALA A 54 -11.11 6.39 -15.42
C ALA A 54 -10.63 7.14 -14.15
N PRO A 55 -9.75 8.15 -14.28
CA PRO A 55 -9.06 8.78 -13.15
C PRO A 55 -10.04 9.45 -12.17
N GLY A 56 -11.18 9.94 -12.66
CA GLY A 56 -12.23 10.55 -11.82
C GLY A 56 -12.96 9.56 -10.90
N VAL A 57 -12.85 8.26 -11.16
CA VAL A 57 -13.38 7.20 -10.29
C VAL A 57 -12.25 6.55 -9.51
N MET A 58 -11.16 6.17 -10.18
CA MET A 58 -10.03 5.47 -9.57
C MET A 58 -9.30 6.32 -8.53
N GLY A 59 -9.13 7.62 -8.77
CA GLY A 59 -8.47 8.53 -7.82
C GLY A 59 -9.15 8.54 -6.45
N PRO A 60 -10.45 8.89 -6.38
CA PRO A 60 -11.21 8.81 -5.14
C PRO A 60 -11.25 7.41 -4.52
N LEU A 61 -11.43 6.36 -5.33
CA LEU A 61 -11.48 4.98 -4.84
C LEU A 61 -10.17 4.56 -4.15
N ILE A 62 -9.03 4.82 -4.77
CA ILE A 62 -7.71 4.50 -4.22
C ILE A 62 -7.43 5.33 -2.97
N ALA A 63 -7.76 6.62 -2.99
CA ALA A 63 -7.56 7.48 -1.82
C ALA A 63 -8.38 7.00 -0.60
N LEU A 64 -9.63 6.57 -0.81
CA LEU A 64 -10.47 6.00 0.24
C LEU A 64 -9.96 4.63 0.69
N LEU A 65 -9.58 3.76 -0.25
CA LEU A 65 -9.00 2.46 0.04
C LEU A 65 -7.75 2.59 0.91
N GLU A 66 -6.84 3.49 0.56
CA GLU A 66 -5.60 3.69 1.31
C GLU A 66 -5.84 4.18 2.73
N VAL A 67 -6.80 5.07 2.97
CA VAL A 67 -7.08 5.55 4.32
C VAL A 67 -7.87 4.53 5.13
N PHE A 68 -9.05 4.14 4.66
CA PHE A 68 -9.94 3.26 5.43
C PHE A 68 -9.41 1.83 5.49
N GLY A 69 -8.81 1.36 4.39
CA GLY A 69 -8.15 0.06 4.33
C GLY A 69 -6.92 0.01 5.24
N ALA A 70 -6.12 1.08 5.31
CA ALA A 70 -4.96 1.08 6.19
C ALA A 70 -5.36 1.07 7.67
N ILE A 71 -6.38 1.86 8.04
CA ILE A 71 -6.92 1.86 9.39
C ILE A 71 -7.41 0.45 9.75
N ALA A 72 -8.23 -0.17 8.90
CA ALA A 72 -8.72 -1.52 9.11
C ALA A 72 -7.56 -2.54 9.21
N LEU A 73 -6.54 -2.42 8.36
CA LEU A 73 -5.35 -3.28 8.38
C LEU A 73 -4.56 -3.14 9.68
N ILE A 74 -4.34 -1.91 10.18
CA ILE A 74 -3.65 -1.65 11.46
C ILE A 74 -4.37 -2.34 12.62
N PHE A 75 -5.69 -2.19 12.69
CA PHE A 75 -6.53 -2.83 13.71
C PHE A 75 -6.72 -4.34 13.49
N GLY A 76 -6.28 -4.89 12.36
CA GLY A 76 -6.37 -6.32 12.07
C GLY A 76 -7.74 -6.78 11.58
N LEU A 77 -8.57 -5.87 11.08
CA LEU A 77 -9.85 -6.17 10.46
C LEU A 77 -9.68 -6.41 8.96
N LEU A 78 -10.39 -7.40 8.41
CA LEU A 78 -10.43 -7.69 6.96
C LEU A 78 -9.02 -7.75 6.31
N THR A 79 -8.01 -8.25 7.05
CA THR A 79 -6.60 -8.17 6.63
C THR A 79 -6.35 -8.83 5.27
N ARG A 80 -6.93 -10.02 5.03
CA ARG A 80 -6.75 -10.78 3.79
C ARG A 80 -7.30 -10.07 2.54
N PRO A 81 -8.59 -9.66 2.48
CA PRO A 81 -9.08 -8.94 1.31
C PRO A 81 -8.40 -7.58 1.14
N LEU A 82 -8.13 -6.84 2.21
CA LEU A 82 -7.45 -5.54 2.11
C LEU A 82 -6.02 -5.69 1.60
N ALA A 83 -5.28 -6.70 2.06
CA ALA A 83 -3.96 -7.04 1.53
C ALA A 83 -3.98 -7.25 0.00
N LEU A 84 -4.97 -7.98 -0.51
CA LEU A 84 -5.12 -8.17 -1.96
C LEU A 84 -5.39 -6.85 -2.69
N LEU A 85 -6.25 -6.00 -2.13
CA LEU A 85 -6.52 -4.69 -2.71
C LEU A 85 -5.26 -3.80 -2.72
N PHE A 86 -4.46 -3.82 -1.66
CA PHE A 86 -3.19 -3.09 -1.59
C PHE A 86 -2.14 -3.61 -2.57
N VAL A 87 -2.07 -4.92 -2.78
CA VAL A 87 -1.23 -5.51 -3.83
C VAL A 87 -1.67 -5.00 -5.20
N CYS A 88 -2.97 -5.00 -5.50
CA CYS A 88 -3.48 -4.48 -6.77
C CYS A 88 -3.17 -2.99 -6.96
N ASP A 89 -3.30 -2.19 -5.89
CA ASP A 89 -2.97 -0.76 -5.92
C ASP A 89 -1.49 -0.52 -6.23
N MET A 90 -0.59 -1.23 -5.55
CA MET A 90 0.86 -1.14 -5.80
C MET A 90 1.25 -1.66 -7.19
N LEU A 91 0.64 -2.74 -7.67
CA LEU A 91 0.86 -3.21 -9.03
C LEU A 91 0.40 -2.17 -10.06
N GLY A 92 -0.74 -1.51 -9.83
CA GLY A 92 -1.20 -0.40 -10.66
C GLY A 92 -0.20 0.76 -10.69
N ALA A 93 0.30 1.16 -9.52
CA ALA A 93 1.30 2.21 -9.40
C ALA A 93 2.61 1.85 -10.13
N ILE A 94 3.12 0.63 -9.94
CA ILE A 94 4.35 0.18 -10.59
C ILE A 94 4.18 0.12 -12.10
N LEU A 95 3.13 -0.53 -12.60
CA LEU A 95 2.95 -0.79 -14.03
C LEU A 95 2.62 0.48 -14.83
N LEU A 96 1.79 1.36 -14.27
CA LEU A 96 1.30 2.54 -15.00
C LEU A 96 2.24 3.75 -14.86
N VAL A 97 2.85 3.91 -13.69
CA VAL A 97 3.62 5.12 -13.37
C VAL A 97 5.12 4.84 -13.44
N GLN A 98 5.60 3.85 -12.70
CA GLN A 98 7.03 3.73 -12.42
C GLN A 98 7.81 2.81 -13.36
N LEU A 99 7.13 1.94 -14.12
CA LEU A 99 7.80 0.96 -14.99
C LEU A 99 8.75 1.62 -16.00
N LYS A 100 8.40 2.83 -16.44
CA LYS A 100 9.19 3.64 -17.37
C LYS A 100 10.41 4.31 -16.71
N ASN A 101 10.39 4.45 -15.39
CA ASN A 101 11.42 5.15 -14.63
C ASN A 101 12.56 4.22 -14.19
N GLY A 102 12.36 2.90 -14.23
CA GLY A 102 13.37 1.89 -13.87
C GLY A 102 13.31 1.47 -12.40
N PHE A 103 13.94 0.33 -12.07
CA PHE A 103 13.76 -0.36 -10.78
C PHE A 103 14.09 0.49 -9.56
N SER A 104 15.14 1.31 -9.62
CA SER A 104 15.53 2.19 -8.51
C SER A 104 14.45 3.22 -8.12
N HIS A 105 13.47 3.47 -9.00
CA HIS A 105 12.36 4.38 -8.71
C HIS A 105 11.13 3.68 -8.13
N TYR A 106 11.03 2.35 -8.23
CA TYR A 106 9.91 1.59 -7.67
C TYR A 106 10.30 0.50 -6.66
N GLU A 107 11.55 0.51 -6.18
CA GLU A 107 12.04 -0.47 -5.21
C GLU A 107 11.20 -0.47 -3.93
N LEU A 108 10.73 0.70 -3.48
CA LEU A 108 9.93 0.85 -2.27
C LEU A 108 8.50 0.37 -2.48
N GLU A 109 7.90 0.68 -3.62
CA GLU A 109 6.58 0.20 -4.04
C GLU A 109 6.58 -1.31 -4.18
N PHE A 110 7.66 -1.89 -4.73
CA PHE A 110 7.86 -3.32 -4.82
C PHE A 110 7.96 -3.96 -3.43
N LEU A 111 8.75 -3.38 -2.52
CA LEU A 111 8.85 -3.85 -1.14
C LEU A 111 7.51 -3.77 -0.40
N LEU A 112 6.75 -2.69 -0.60
CA LEU A 112 5.45 -2.49 0.03
C LEU A 112 4.40 -3.47 -0.52
N CYS A 113 4.44 -3.72 -1.83
CA CYS A 113 3.63 -4.75 -2.49
C CYS A 113 3.93 -6.15 -1.92
N ALA A 114 5.22 -6.51 -1.82
CA ALA A 114 5.63 -7.80 -1.27
C ALA A 114 5.24 -7.94 0.22
N SER A 115 5.40 -6.87 1.00
CA SER A 115 5.08 -6.84 2.43
C SER A 115 3.59 -6.94 2.71
N SER A 116 2.74 -6.54 1.76
CA SER A 116 1.28 -6.63 1.88
C SER A 116 0.77 -8.07 1.81
N VAL A 117 1.58 -9.02 1.31
CA VAL A 117 1.22 -10.45 1.20
C VAL A 117 1.54 -11.23 2.49
N ALA A 118 2.40 -10.69 3.35
CA ALA A 118 2.87 -11.33 4.59
C ALA A 118 1.91 -11.13 5.76
#